data_AF-A0A7V6FFE0-F1
#
_entry.id   AF-A0A7V6FFE0-F1
#
_cell.length_a   1.000
_cell.length_b   1.000
_cell.length_c   1.000
_cell.angle_alpha   90.00
_cell.angle_beta   90.00
_cell.angle_gamma   90.00
#
_symmetry.space_group_name_H-M   'P 1'
#
loop_
_entity.id
_entity.type
_entity.pdbx_description
1 polymer ?
#
loop_
_entity_poly.entity_id
_entity_poly.type
_entity_poly.pdbx_seq_one_letter_code
_entity_poly.pdbx_strand_id
1 'polypeptide(L)'
;MKYLYTMDMTGRFQRSGIDSFIDALQKKGEIDYANRLIDGFLAHQGQIDQLISQSTIDWSIDRLNKVDLAILRLAATELWLLEDIPTEVAINEAMELAKIYSGDDSHSFINGVLGQIAQATRSG
;
A
#
# COMPACT_ATOMS: atom_id res chain seq x y z
N MET A 1 -18.73 -8.54 0.41
CA MET A 1 -19.08 -8.57 -1.02
C MET A 1 -19.17 -7.14 -1.55
N LYS A 2 -18.48 -6.83 -2.65
CA LYS A 2 -18.46 -5.53 -3.38
C LYS A 2 -17.75 -4.34 -2.67
N TYR A 3 -16.44 -4.35 -2.45
CA TYR A 3 -15.74 -3.08 -2.11
C TYR A 3 -14.43 -2.85 -2.87
N LEU A 4 -13.97 -3.82 -3.67
CA LEU A 4 -12.80 -3.69 -4.55
C LEU A 4 -13.12 -3.91 -6.03
N TYR A 5 -14.41 -3.97 -6.40
CA TYR A 5 -14.84 -4.15 -7.79
C TYR A 5 -14.92 -2.83 -8.57
N THR A 6 -14.05 -1.87 -8.26
CA THR A 6 -13.81 -0.68 -9.07
C THR A 6 -12.32 -0.34 -9.12
N MET A 7 -11.46 -1.37 -9.20
CA MET A 7 -10.22 -1.24 -9.95
C MET A 7 -10.56 -1.45 -11.43
N ASP A 8 -10.65 -0.37 -12.20
CA ASP A 8 -10.78 -0.53 -13.64
C ASP A 8 -9.48 -1.14 -14.20
N MET A 9 -9.64 -1.89 -15.29
CA MET A 9 -8.65 -2.68 -16.02
C MET A 9 -7.48 -1.86 -16.60
N THR A 10 -7.24 -0.63 -16.11
CA THR A 10 -6.15 0.28 -16.49
C THR A 10 -5.04 0.48 -15.44
N GLY A 11 -5.25 0.15 -14.15
CA GLY A 11 -4.17 0.17 -13.16
C GLY A 11 -3.75 1.54 -12.64
N ARG A 12 -4.59 2.53 -12.88
CA ARG A 12 -4.49 3.82 -12.21
C ARG A 12 -5.29 3.76 -10.92
N PHE A 13 -4.70 4.23 -9.82
CA PHE A 13 -5.46 4.61 -8.64
C PHE A 13 -6.41 5.72 -9.04
N GLN A 14 -7.68 5.37 -9.23
CA GLN A 14 -8.74 6.36 -9.42
C GLN A 14 -9.33 6.67 -8.06
N ARG A 15 -9.67 7.94 -7.85
CA ARG A 15 -10.26 8.49 -6.61
C ARG A 15 -11.41 7.63 -6.07
N SER A 16 -12.20 7.01 -6.93
CA SER A 16 -13.30 6.11 -6.58
C SER A 16 -12.91 4.84 -5.82
N GLY A 17 -11.71 4.29 -6.05
CA GLY A 17 -11.19 3.15 -5.28
C GLY A 17 -10.70 3.58 -3.90
N ILE A 18 -10.17 4.80 -3.81
CA ILE A 18 -9.78 5.45 -2.55
C ILE A 18 -11.03 5.73 -1.72
N ASP A 19 -12.12 6.21 -2.32
CA ASP A 19 -13.37 6.51 -1.62
C ASP A 19 -13.96 5.27 -0.92
N SER A 20 -13.87 4.09 -1.54
CA SER A 20 -14.35 2.83 -0.93
C SER A 20 -13.46 2.36 0.24
N PHE A 21 -12.16 2.64 0.16
CA PHE A 21 -11.21 2.38 1.24
C PHE A 21 -11.40 3.38 2.41
N ILE A 22 -11.60 4.67 2.11
CA ILE A 22 -11.99 5.70 3.08
C ILE A 22 -13.27 5.29 3.79
N ASP A 23 -14.31 4.85 3.08
CA ASP A 23 -15.58 4.43 3.68
C ASP A 23 -15.41 3.25 4.66
N ALA A 24 -14.46 2.35 4.38
CA ALA A 24 -14.14 1.24 5.27
C ALA A 24 -13.41 1.70 6.54
N LEU A 25 -12.45 2.61 6.40
CA LEU A 25 -11.72 3.20 7.55
C LEU A 25 -12.60 4.16 8.37
N GLN A 26 -13.51 4.89 7.72
CA GLN A 26 -14.52 5.73 8.39
C GLN A 26 -15.41 4.91 9.31
N LYS A 27 -15.82 3.70 8.91
CA LYS A 27 -16.60 2.79 9.76
C LYS A 27 -15.83 2.30 10.99
N LYS A 28 -14.50 2.33 10.97
CA LYS A 28 -13.64 2.03 12.13
C LYS A 28 -13.33 3.24 13.01
N GLY A 29 -13.73 4.45 12.60
CA GLY A 29 -13.44 5.69 13.34
C GLY A 29 -12.04 6.26 13.10
N GLU A 30 -11.33 5.78 12.07
CA GLU A 30 -9.93 6.12 11.77
C GLU A 30 -9.81 7.15 10.63
N ILE A 31 -10.67 8.18 10.66
CA ILE A 31 -10.80 9.14 9.55
C ILE A 31 -9.55 10.01 9.40
N ASP A 32 -8.98 10.46 10.53
CA ASP A 32 -7.77 11.29 10.53
C ASP A 32 -6.58 10.52 9.95
N TYR A 33 -6.44 9.25 10.34
CA TYR A 33 -5.45 8.33 9.80
C TYR A 33 -5.60 8.16 8.28
N ALA A 34 -6.83 7.87 7.82
CA ALA A 34 -7.11 7.70 6.40
C ALA A 34 -6.74 8.95 5.58
N ASN A 35 -7.07 10.14 6.08
CA ASN A 35 -6.73 11.41 5.41
C ASN A 35 -5.23 11.63 5.36
N ARG A 36 -4.51 11.45 6.49
CA ARG A 36 -3.03 11.56 6.54
C ARG A 36 -2.37 10.65 5.51
N LEU A 37 -2.85 9.42 5.40
CA LEU A 37 -2.31 8.42 4.49
C LEU A 37 -2.56 8.79 3.02
N ILE A 38 -3.78 9.25 2.70
CA ILE A 38 -4.14 9.63 1.32
C ILE A 38 -3.43 10.90 0.90
N ASP A 39 -3.43 11.92 1.74
CA ASP A 39 -2.76 13.19 1.45
C ASP A 39 -1.25 12.97 1.31
N GLY A 40 -0.66 12.14 2.17
CA GLY A 40 0.73 11.72 2.07
C GLY A 40 1.03 10.99 0.76
N PHE A 41 0.20 10.02 0.40
CA PHE A 41 0.35 9.29 -0.86
C PHE A 41 0.25 10.21 -2.08
N LEU A 42 -0.78 11.07 -2.14
CA LEU A 42 -1.00 11.97 -3.27
C LEU A 42 0.12 13.01 -3.41
N ALA A 43 0.66 13.51 -2.29
CA ALA A 43 1.76 14.46 -2.29
C ALA A 43 3.10 13.84 -2.72
N HIS A 44 3.27 12.54 -2.52
CA HIS A 44 4.57 11.87 -2.65
C HIS A 44 4.56 10.59 -3.50
N GLN A 45 3.55 10.44 -4.37
CA GLN A 45 3.36 9.23 -5.16
C GLN A 45 4.62 8.82 -5.93
N GLY A 46 5.34 9.78 -6.52
CA GLY A 46 6.57 9.50 -7.27
C GLY A 46 7.69 8.92 -6.41
N GLN A 47 7.87 9.44 -5.19
CA GLN A 47 8.85 8.95 -4.23
C GLN A 47 8.47 7.57 -3.70
N ILE A 48 7.18 7.33 -3.47
CA ILE A 48 6.66 6.03 -3.02
C ILE A 48 6.86 4.98 -4.11
N ASP A 49 6.54 5.31 -5.36
CA ASP A 49 6.78 4.43 -6.51
C ASP A 49 8.28 4.14 -6.68
N GLN A 50 9.15 5.14 -6.45
CA GLN A 50 10.59 4.96 -6.46
C GLN A 50 11.08 4.03 -5.33
N LEU A 51 10.58 4.20 -4.10
CA LEU A 51 10.89 3.34 -2.95
C LEU A 51 10.53 1.88 -3.24
N ILE A 52 9.35 1.64 -3.81
CA ILE A 52 8.90 0.32 -4.23
C ILE A 52 9.83 -0.23 -5.31
N SER A 53 10.10 0.55 -6.35
CA SER A 53 10.95 0.11 -7.47
C SER A 53 12.39 -0.22 -7.04
N GLN A 54 12.93 0.49 -6.04
CA GLN A 54 14.27 0.22 -5.50
C GLN A 54 14.30 -1.03 -4.61
N SER A 55 13.14 -1.40 -4.05
CA SER A 55 12.96 -2.54 -3.15
C SER A 55 12.53 -3.82 -3.90
N THR A 56 12.29 -3.73 -5.21
CA THR A 56 12.00 -4.86 -6.09
C THR A 56 13.25 -5.24 -6.89
N ILE A 57 13.79 -6.43 -6.64
CA ILE A 57 14.90 -6.99 -7.44
C ILE A 57 14.30 -7.60 -8.71
N ASP A 58 14.80 -7.20 -9.89
CA ASP A 58 14.42 -7.72 -11.23
C ASP A 58 12.98 -7.48 -11.71
N TRP A 59 12.13 -6.81 -10.94
CA TRP A 59 10.75 -6.51 -11.31
C TRP A 59 10.54 -5.01 -11.55
N SER A 60 10.09 -4.65 -12.75
CA SER A 60 9.56 -3.32 -13.01
C SER A 60 8.21 -3.17 -12.32
N ILE A 61 8.01 -2.04 -11.64
CA ILE A 61 6.75 -1.69 -10.97
C ILE A 61 5.54 -1.78 -11.92
N ASP A 62 5.75 -1.57 -13.22
CA ASP A 62 4.72 -1.64 -14.26
C ASP A 62 4.23 -3.06 -14.56
N ARG A 63 4.99 -4.08 -14.11
CA ARG A 63 4.63 -5.50 -14.25
C ARG A 63 3.85 -6.05 -13.06
N LEU A 64 3.78 -5.29 -11.97
CA LEU A 64 3.03 -5.72 -10.80
C LEU A 64 1.54 -5.75 -11.10
N ASN A 65 0.86 -6.74 -10.53
CA ASN A 65 -0.58 -6.71 -10.53
C ASN A 65 -1.04 -5.46 -9.74
N LYS A 66 -2.18 -4.91 -10.13
CA LYS A 66 -2.62 -3.60 -9.64
C LYS A 66 -2.96 -3.62 -8.16
N VAL A 67 -3.43 -4.75 -7.67
CA VAL A 67 -3.78 -4.95 -6.26
C VAL A 67 -2.51 -4.97 -5.42
N ASP A 68 -1.48 -5.70 -5.83
CA ASP A 68 -0.18 -5.74 -5.16
C ASP A 68 0.46 -4.36 -5.13
N LEU A 69 0.46 -3.66 -6.26
CA LEU A 69 0.98 -2.30 -6.35
C LEU A 69 0.20 -1.36 -5.41
N ALA A 70 -1.11 -1.54 -5.27
CA ALA A 70 -1.92 -0.75 -4.35
C ALA A 70 -1.60 -1.01 -2.88
N ILE A 71 -1.45 -2.27 -2.51
CA ILE A 71 -1.07 -2.66 -1.15
C ILE A 71 0.32 -2.12 -0.82
N LEU A 72 1.27 -2.27 -1.74
CA LEU A 72 2.63 -1.75 -1.58
C LEU A 72 2.67 -0.24 -1.44
N ARG A 73 1.93 0.51 -2.26
CA ARG A 73 1.85 1.97 -2.16
C ARG A 73 1.28 2.42 -0.82
N LEU A 74 0.23 1.77 -0.35
CA LEU A 74 -0.40 2.08 0.93
C LEU A 74 0.60 1.88 2.08
N ALA A 75 1.15 0.68 2.18
CA ALA A 75 2.07 0.31 3.25
C ALA A 75 3.39 1.09 3.17
N ALA A 76 3.91 1.36 1.97
CA ALA A 76 5.11 2.19 1.81
C ALA A 76 4.87 3.65 2.23
N THR A 77 3.67 4.20 1.99
CA THR A 77 3.31 5.54 2.47
C THR A 77 3.32 5.58 3.99
N GLU A 78 2.70 4.59 4.63
CA GLU A 78 2.63 4.45 6.08
C GLU A 78 4.02 4.28 6.69
N LEU A 79 4.81 3.36 6.15
CA LEU A 79 6.19 3.12 6.57
C LEU A 79 7.07 4.37 6.39
N TRP A 80 6.87 5.16 5.34
CA TRP A 80 7.74 6.31 5.10
C TRP A 80 7.30 7.59 5.83
N LEU A 81 6.00 7.81 6.03
CA LEU A 81 5.47 9.10 6.54
C LEU A 81 4.88 9.03 7.95
N LEU A 82 4.41 7.86 8.40
CA LEU A 82 3.66 7.72 9.65
C LEU A 82 4.53 7.05 10.72
N GLU A 83 5.51 7.80 11.23
CA GLU A 83 6.48 7.31 12.23
C GLU A 83 5.85 6.80 13.53
N ASP A 84 4.65 7.31 13.85
CA ASP A 84 3.84 6.90 15.00
C ASP A 84 3.27 5.48 14.87
N ILE A 85 3.26 4.90 13.67
CA ILE A 85 2.81 3.53 13.43
C ILE A 85 3.99 2.56 13.48
N PRO A 86 3.92 1.48 14.30
CA PRO A 86 4.96 0.47 14.33
C PRO A 86 5.09 -0.27 13.00
N THR A 87 6.33 -0.50 12.56
CA THR A 87 6.66 -1.24 11.32
C THR A 87 5.93 -2.58 11.21
N GLU A 88 5.85 -3.34 12.31
CA GLU A 88 5.19 -4.66 12.32
C GLU A 88 3.69 -4.54 12.06
N VAL A 89 3.04 -3.47 12.54
CA VAL A 89 1.61 -3.24 12.32
C VAL A 89 1.36 -2.95 10.84
N ALA A 90 2.11 -2.01 10.27
CA ALA A 90 2.01 -1.64 8.85
C ALA A 90 2.19 -2.86 7.92
N ILE A 91 3.19 -3.70 8.20
CA ILE A 91 3.45 -4.90 7.41
C ILE A 91 2.29 -5.90 7.58
N ASN A 92 1.88 -6.20 8.82
CA ASN A 92 0.80 -7.17 9.06
C ASN A 92 -0.51 -6.77 8.40
N GLU A 93 -0.88 -5.49 8.41
CA GLU A 93 -2.07 -5.00 7.72
C GLU A 93 -1.98 -5.19 6.20
N ALA A 94 -0.82 -4.91 5.61
CA ALA A 94 -0.57 -5.17 4.20
C ALA A 94 -0.68 -6.68 3.86
N MET A 95 -0.20 -7.56 4.75
CA MET A 95 -0.32 -9.01 4.58
C MET A 95 -1.77 -9.48 4.60
N GLU A 96 -2.58 -8.96 5.51
CA GLU A 96 -4.01 -9.26 5.56
C GLU A 96 -4.74 -8.78 4.29
N LEU A 97 -4.41 -7.58 3.78
CA LEU A 97 -4.94 -7.10 2.50
C LEU A 97 -4.52 -8.01 1.34
N ALA A 98 -3.26 -8.44 1.29
CA ALA A 98 -2.75 -9.34 0.26
C ALA A 98 -3.47 -10.69 0.28
N LYS A 99 -3.73 -11.25 1.46
CA LYS A 99 -4.46 -12.51 1.62
C LYS A 99 -5.92 -12.43 1.16
N ILE A 100 -6.55 -11.27 1.34
CA ILE A 100 -7.96 -11.09 0.98
C ILE A 100 -8.12 -10.77 -0.51
N TYR A 101 -7.18 -10.01 -1.09
CA TYR A 101 -7.36 -9.38 -2.39
C TYR A 101 -6.37 -9.82 -3.46
N SER A 102 -5.29 -10.49 -3.07
CA SER A 102 -4.27 -10.99 -3.98
C SER A 102 -4.14 -12.51 -3.93
N GLY A 103 -3.27 -13.07 -4.79
CA GLY A 103 -3.00 -14.50 -4.86
C GLY A 103 -1.94 -14.97 -3.87
N ASP A 104 -1.84 -16.28 -3.67
CA ASP A 104 -0.88 -16.90 -2.73
C ASP A 104 0.58 -16.50 -3.04
N ASP A 105 0.94 -16.36 -4.32
CA ASP A 105 2.28 -15.95 -4.75
C ASP A 105 2.62 -14.50 -4.37
N SER A 106 1.61 -13.63 -4.23
CA SER A 106 1.80 -12.22 -3.91
C SER A 106 2.17 -11.98 -2.44
N HIS A 107 1.84 -12.92 -1.55
CA HIS A 107 2.10 -12.78 -0.13
C HIS A 107 3.61 -12.73 0.16
N SER A 108 4.38 -13.71 -0.35
CA SER A 108 5.83 -13.74 -0.12
C SER A 108 6.54 -12.54 -0.78
N PHE A 109 6.07 -12.14 -1.96
CA PHE A 109 6.59 -10.98 -2.68
C PHE A 109 6.37 -9.66 -1.92
N ILE A 110 5.13 -9.37 -1.51
CA ILE A 110 4.79 -8.13 -0.78
C ILE A 110 5.59 -8.05 0.52
N ASN A 111 5.68 -9.15 1.28
CA ASN A 111 6.44 -9.18 2.52
C ASN A 111 7.92 -8.87 2.29
N GLY A 112 8.53 -9.43 1.24
CA GLY A 112 9.93 -9.18 0.89
C GLY A 112 10.20 -7.72 0.52
N VAL A 113 9.30 -7.11 -0.26
CA VAL A 113 9.42 -5.69 -0.65
C VAL A 113 9.25 -4.78 0.56
N LEU A 114 8.22 -5.00 1.39
CA LEU A 114 7.99 -4.17 2.57
C LEU A 114 9.10 -4.30 3.61
N GLY A 115 9.73 -5.47 3.75
CA GLY A 115 10.91 -5.64 4.59
C GLY A 115 12.08 -4.76 4.14
N GLN A 116 12.32 -4.64 2.83
CA GLN A 116 13.36 -3.74 2.28
C GLN A 116 13.00 -2.27 2.47
N ILE A 117 11.74 -1.88 2.23
CA ILE A 117 11.27 -0.50 2.44
C ILE A 117 11.39 -0.12 3.91
N ALA A 118 10.98 -0.99 4.82
CA ALA A 118 11.12 -0.77 6.26
C ALA A 118 12.58 -0.55 6.65
N GLN A 119 13.50 -1.36 6.12
CA GLN A 119 14.93 -1.17 6.35
C GLN A 119 15.42 0.20 5.83
N ALA A 120 14.96 0.63 4.66
CA ALA A 120 15.36 1.90 4.06
C ALA A 120 14.76 3.14 4.77
N THR A 121 13.60 3.01 5.41
CA THR A 121 12.84 4.15 5.95
C THR A 121 12.85 4.26 7.47
N ARG A 122 13.06 3.14 8.18
CA ARG A 122 12.97 3.07 9.65
C ARG A 122 14.30 2.74 10.34
N SER A 123 15.36 2.46 9.59
CA SER A 123 16.70 2.26 10.16
C SER A 123 17.38 3.62 10.38
N GLY A 124 17.01 4.28 11.47
CA GLY A 124 17.64 5.49 12.02
C GLY A 124 17.78 5.38 13.52
#